data_AF-A0A2T1LTL2-F1
#
_entry.id   AF-A0A2T1LTL2-F1
#
_cell.length_a   1.000
_cell.length_b   1.000
_cell.length_c   1.000
_cell.angle_alpha   90.00
_cell.angle_beta   90.00
_cell.angle_gamma   90.00
#
_symmetry.space_group_name_H-M   'P 1'
#
loop_
_entity.id
_entity.type
_entity.pdbx_description
1 polymer ?
#
loop_
_entity_poly.entity_id
_entity_poly.type
_entity_poly.pdbx_seq_one_letter_code
_entity_poly.pdbx_strand_id
1 'polypeptide(L)'
;MDKLVSDIASLGVPGLIFLFLIAVSGYAGAAAITTALATLGGPFGMIGGVGVLLLLTKISKGIAEYGVDELAKNVVRKMIEEGKTKASIIKEIDEFPLISSDLKKKLCQFVKEN
;
A
#
# COMPACT_ATOMS: atom_id res chain seq x y z
N MET A 1 27.13 0.57 -11.57
CA MET A 1 25.85 -0.17 -11.47
C MET A 1 25.49 -0.36 -10.01
N ASP A 2 26.45 -0.77 -9.18
CA ASP A 2 26.28 -1.06 -7.75
C ASP A 2 25.67 0.08 -6.93
N LYS A 3 26.07 1.33 -7.20
CA LYS A 3 25.49 2.50 -6.53
C LYS A 3 23.98 2.64 -6.80
N LEU A 4 23.57 2.50 -8.07
CA LEU A 4 22.16 2.56 -8.46
C LEU A 4 21.34 1.41 -7.86
N VAL A 5 21.92 0.20 -7.83
CA VAL A 5 21.30 -0.97 -7.19
C VAL A 5 21.13 -0.73 -5.69
N SER A 6 22.16 -0.19 -5.01
CA SER A 6 22.10 0.18 -3.60
C SER A 6 21.03 1.26 -3.34
N ASP A 7 20.92 2.26 -4.21
CA ASP A 7 19.91 3.32 -4.08
C ASP A 7 18.49 2.75 -4.22
N ILE A 8 18.24 1.89 -5.22
CA ILE A 8 16.93 1.22 -5.39
C ILE A 8 16.64 0.26 -4.22
N ALA A 9 17.64 -0.51 -3.79
CA ALA A 9 17.50 -1.42 -2.65
C ALA A 9 17.16 -0.68 -1.34
N SER A 10 17.66 0.54 -1.16
CA SER A 10 17.34 1.39 -0.01
C SER A 10 15.85 1.77 0.05
N LEU A 11 15.16 1.77 -1.08
CA LEU A 11 13.71 1.98 -1.18
C LEU A 11 12.90 0.70 -0.94
N GLY A 12 13.53 -0.48 -0.97
CA GLY A 12 12.88 -1.78 -0.77
C GLY A 12 11.84 -2.12 -1.86
N VAL A 13 10.72 -2.72 -1.43
CA VAL A 13 9.59 -3.09 -2.31
C VAL A 13 9.06 -1.89 -3.13
N PRO A 14 8.88 -0.68 -2.56
CA PRO A 14 8.56 0.52 -3.35
C PRO A 14 9.50 0.77 -4.54
N GLY A 15 10.81 0.56 -4.37
CA GLY A 15 11.80 0.70 -5.44
C GLY A 15 11.59 -0.29 -6.59
N LEU A 16 11.21 -1.53 -6.27
CA LEU A 16 10.90 -2.56 -7.27
C LEU A 16 9.62 -2.23 -8.06
N ILE A 17 8.57 -1.75 -7.39
CA ILE A 17 7.32 -1.33 -8.05
C ILE A 17 7.60 -0.17 -9.01
N PHE A 18 8.41 0.80 -8.59
CA PHE A 18 8.78 1.94 -9.41
C PHE A 18 9.61 1.52 -10.64
N LEU A 19 10.59 0.65 -10.45
CA LEU A 19 11.40 0.10 -11.55
C LEU A 19 10.54 -0.66 -12.57
N PHE A 20 9.60 -1.48 -12.08
CA PHE A 20 8.66 -2.20 -12.94
C PHE A 20 7.85 -1.24 -13.83
N LEU A 21 7.33 -0.15 -13.26
CA LEU A 21 6.55 0.84 -14.00
C LEU A 21 7.37 1.59 -15.04
N ILE A 22 8.62 1.94 -14.72
CA ILE A 22 9.56 2.50 -15.70
C ILE A 22 9.74 1.52 -16.87
N ALA A 23 9.96 0.24 -16.57
CA ALA A 23 10.23 -0.79 -17.57
C ALA A 23 9.06 -1.00 -18.54
N VAL A 24 7.81 -0.94 -18.07
CA VAL A 24 6.62 -1.12 -18.92
C VAL A 24 6.11 0.19 -19.57
N SER A 25 6.72 1.34 -19.26
CA SER A 25 6.25 2.65 -19.75
C SER A 25 6.48 2.91 -21.24
N GLY A 26 7.45 2.22 -21.86
CA GLY A 26 7.85 2.45 -23.26
C GLY A 26 8.62 3.76 -23.50
N TYR A 27 8.86 4.56 -22.45
CA TYR A 27 9.64 5.79 -22.51
C TYR A 27 11.06 5.59 -21.97
N ALA A 28 11.93 6.58 -22.15
CA ALA A 28 13.28 6.59 -21.60
C ALA A 28 13.56 7.90 -20.83
N GLY A 29 14.53 7.84 -19.91
CA GLY A 29 15.00 9.00 -19.14
C GLY A 29 13.90 9.64 -18.29
N ALA A 30 13.87 10.97 -18.26
CA ALA A 30 12.93 11.74 -17.44
C ALA A 30 11.46 11.46 -17.78
N ALA A 31 11.15 11.19 -19.06
CA ALA A 31 9.78 10.87 -19.48
C ALA A 31 9.29 9.56 -18.85
N ALA A 32 10.14 8.53 -18.75
CA ALA A 32 9.78 7.27 -18.10
C ALA A 32 9.52 7.44 -16.60
N ILE A 33 10.34 8.26 -15.92
CA ILE A 33 10.18 8.59 -14.50
C ILE A 33 8.85 9.29 -14.26
N THR A 34 8.56 10.34 -15.03
CA THR A 34 7.32 11.13 -14.88
C THR A 34 6.09 10.27 -15.19
N THR A 35 6.13 9.47 -16.24
CA THR A 35 5.03 8.56 -16.60
C THR A 35 4.81 7.52 -15.51
N ALA A 36 5.87 6.87 -15.01
CA ALA A 36 5.75 5.87 -13.95
C ALA A 36 5.16 6.46 -12.66
N LEU A 37 5.61 7.65 -12.25
CA LEU A 37 5.03 8.35 -11.10
C LEU A 37 3.58 8.78 -11.35
N ALA A 38 3.27 9.29 -12.54
CA ALA A 38 1.90 9.65 -12.89
C ALA A 38 0.97 8.44 -12.90
N THR A 39 1.44 7.28 -13.38
CA THR A 39 0.72 6.01 -13.31
C THR A 39 0.47 5.58 -11.86
N LEU A 40 1.45 5.71 -10.97
CA LEU A 40 1.26 5.43 -9.53
C LEU A 40 0.25 6.37 -8.88
N GLY A 41 0.30 7.66 -9.22
CA GLY A 41 -0.56 8.67 -8.61
C GLY A 41 -1.96 8.77 -9.19
N GLY A 42 -2.21 8.10 -10.32
CA GLY A 42 -3.48 8.12 -11.04
C GLY A 42 -3.97 9.55 -11.28
N PRO A 43 -5.15 9.95 -10.77
CA PRO A 43 -5.72 11.27 -11.02
C PRO A 43 -4.88 12.43 -10.43
N PHE A 44 -4.02 12.16 -9.45
CA PHE A 44 -3.15 13.16 -8.85
C PHE A 44 -1.78 13.28 -9.56
N GLY A 45 -1.60 12.55 -10.66
CA GLY A 45 -0.40 12.57 -11.48
C GLY A 45 0.87 12.28 -10.69
N MET A 46 1.98 12.91 -11.08
CA MET A 46 3.30 12.65 -10.48
C MET A 46 3.34 12.93 -8.97
N ILE A 47 2.63 13.97 -8.49
CA ILE A 47 2.58 14.32 -7.06
C ILE A 47 1.93 13.19 -6.26
N GLY A 48 0.83 12.64 -6.77
CA GLY A 48 0.20 11.45 -6.20
C GLY A 48 1.15 10.27 -6.14
N GLY A 49 1.93 10.04 -7.21
CA GLY A 49 2.88 8.93 -7.29
C GLY A 49 3.95 8.98 -6.21
N VAL A 50 4.52 10.17 -5.98
CA VAL A 50 5.48 10.37 -4.89
C VAL A 50 4.83 10.09 -3.53
N GLY A 51 3.61 10.58 -3.32
CA GLY A 51 2.83 10.31 -2.10
C GLY A 51 2.62 8.82 -1.86
N VAL A 52 2.21 8.08 -2.90
CA VAL A 52 2.00 6.63 -2.86
C VAL A 52 3.30 5.90 -2.49
N LEU A 53 4.45 6.26 -3.09
CA LEU A 53 5.73 5.63 -2.74
C LEU A 53 6.11 5.87 -1.27
N LEU A 54 5.95 7.08 -0.75
CA LEU A 54 6.23 7.39 0.65
C LEU A 54 5.33 6.59 1.61
N LEU A 55 4.05 6.42 1.26
CA LEU A 55 3.11 5.60 2.02
C LEU A 55 3.49 4.12 1.96
N LEU A 56 3.82 3.59 0.78
CA LEU A 56 4.24 2.20 0.62
C LEU A 56 5.51 1.88 1.42
N THR A 57 6.45 2.82 1.53
CA THR A 57 7.62 2.64 2.41
C THR A 57 7.21 2.46 3.87
N LYS A 58 6.28 3.28 4.38
CA LYS A 58 5.78 3.17 5.76
C LYS A 58 5.00 1.86 5.98
N ILE A 59 4.14 1.50 5.04
CA ILE A 59 3.36 0.25 5.09
C ILE A 59 4.30 -0.96 5.06
N SER A 60 5.31 -0.95 4.18
CA SER A 60 6.30 -2.03 4.09
C SER A 60 7.04 -2.24 5.40
N LYS A 61 7.43 -1.15 6.07
CA LYS A 61 8.05 -1.22 7.40
C LYS A 61 7.08 -1.77 8.45
N GLY A 62 5.83 -1.31 8.46
CA GLY A 62 4.80 -1.81 9.38
C GLY A 62 4.52 -3.31 9.19
N ILE A 63 4.49 -3.78 7.94
CA ILE A 63 4.33 -5.21 7.64
C ILE A 63 5.55 -6.00 8.11
N ALA A 64 6.76 -5.50 7.89
CA ALA A 64 7.99 -6.18 8.32
C ALA A 64 8.07 -6.29 9.86
N GLU A 65 7.55 -5.31 10.58
CA GLU A 65 7.61 -5.24 12.04
C GLU A 65 6.48 -6.01 12.74
N TYR A 66 5.25 -5.93 12.22
CA TYR A 66 4.05 -6.46 12.89
C TYR A 66 3.35 -7.60 12.15
N GLY A 67 3.69 -7.84 10.88
CA GLY A 67 2.96 -8.73 10.00
C GLY A 67 1.66 -8.11 9.46
N VAL A 68 1.12 -8.70 8.40
CA VAL A 68 -0.06 -8.19 7.69
C VAL A 68 -1.32 -8.23 8.56
N ASP A 69 -1.57 -9.36 9.23
CA ASP A 69 -2.78 -9.57 10.04
C ASP A 69 -2.89 -8.55 11.18
N GLU A 70 -1.79 -8.31 11.90
CA GLU A 70 -1.79 -7.39 13.05
C GLU A 70 -1.87 -5.92 12.61
N LEU A 71 -1.17 -5.55 11.54
CA LEU A 71 -1.29 -4.22 10.96
C LEU A 71 -2.74 -3.93 10.53
N ALA A 72 -3.40 -4.90 9.87
CA ALA A 72 -4.78 -4.77 9.44
C ALA A 72 -5.75 -4.65 10.63
N LYS A 73 -5.57 -5.44 11.69
CA LYS A 73 -6.36 -5.31 12.93
C LYS A 73 -6.19 -3.94 13.58
N ASN A 74 -4.97 -3.40 13.62
CA ASN A 74 -4.72 -2.08 14.19
C ASN A 74 -5.38 -0.95 13.37
N VAL A 75 -5.42 -1.07 12.04
CA VAL A 75 -6.19 -0.16 11.18
C VAL A 75 -7.68 -0.24 11.52
N VAL A 76 -8.24 -1.44 11.62
CA VAL A 76 -9.64 -1.65 12.01
C VAL A 76 -9.95 -1.09 13.39
N ARG A 77 -9.08 -1.32 14.38
CA ARG A 77 -9.19 -0.72 15.73
C ARG A 77 -9.25 0.80 15.63
N LYS A 78 -8.40 1.40 14.82
CA LYS A 78 -8.39 2.85 14.62
C LYS A 78 -9.70 3.38 14.02
N MET A 79 -10.30 2.65 13.07
CA MET A 79 -11.61 3.00 12.51
C MET A 79 -12.73 2.96 13.57
N ILE A 80 -12.68 2.01 14.51
CA ILE A 80 -13.62 1.93 15.64
C ILE A 80 -13.41 3.14 16.57
N GLU A 81 -12.16 3.45 16.93
CA GLU A 81 -11.80 4.61 17.77
C GLU A 81 -12.25 5.94 17.16
N GLU A 82 -12.21 6.06 15.83
CA GLU A 82 -12.68 7.23 15.08
C GLU A 82 -14.21 7.30 14.92
N GLY A 83 -14.95 6.37 15.55
CA GLY A 83 -16.40 6.40 15.65
C GLY A 83 -17.15 5.70 14.51
N LYS A 84 -16.44 4.94 13.66
CA LYS A 84 -17.09 4.18 12.58
C LYS A 84 -17.85 2.98 13.15
N THR A 85 -19.06 2.75 12.66
CA THR A 85 -19.91 1.67 13.19
C THR A 85 -19.38 0.29 12.79
N LYS A 86 -19.49 -0.69 13.70
CA LYS A 86 -19.09 -2.09 13.43
C LYS A 86 -19.71 -2.64 12.14
N ALA A 87 -20.98 -2.35 11.89
CA ALA A 87 -21.68 -2.77 10.67
C ALA A 87 -21.07 -2.16 9.39
N SER A 88 -20.70 -0.87 9.43
CA SER A 88 -20.03 -0.22 8.30
C SER A 88 -18.64 -0.80 8.04
N ILE A 89 -17.88 -1.10 9.10
CA ILE A 89 -16.54 -1.69 8.97
C ILE A 89 -16.63 -3.10 8.38
N ILE A 90 -17.53 -3.94 8.90
CA ILE A 90 -17.74 -5.31 8.39
C ILE A 90 -18.11 -5.27 6.90
N LYS A 91 -19.02 -4.38 6.51
CA LYS A 91 -19.41 -4.20 5.10
C LYS A 91 -18.20 -3.86 4.22
N GLU A 92 -17.35 -2.92 4.64
CA GLU A 92 -16.14 -2.56 3.87
C GLU A 92 -15.14 -3.70 3.76
N ILE A 93 -14.94 -4.48 4.83
CA ILE A 93 -14.07 -5.67 4.80
C ILE A 93 -14.61 -6.70 3.80
N ASP A 94 -15.92 -6.96 3.81
CA ASP A 94 -16.56 -7.94 2.93
C ASP A 94 -16.52 -7.51 1.46
N GLU A 95 -16.71 -6.21 1.18
CA GLU A 95 -16.69 -5.64 -0.17
C GLU A 95 -15.26 -5.53 -0.75
N PHE A 96 -14.21 -5.60 0.06
CA PHE A 96 -12.84 -5.41 -0.43
C PHE A 96 -12.36 -6.61 -1.27
N PRO A 97 -12.07 -6.44 -2.58
CA PRO A 97 -11.83 -7.57 -3.48
C PRO A 97 -10.42 -8.18 -3.35
N LEU A 98 -9.45 -7.43 -2.80
CA LEU A 98 -8.02 -7.79 -2.85
C LEU A 98 -7.48 -8.44 -1.56
N ILE A 99 -8.32 -8.74 -0.57
CA ILE A 99 -7.90 -9.47 0.65
C ILE A 99 -8.44 -10.90 0.66
N SER A 100 -7.65 -11.81 1.24
CA SER A 100 -8.01 -13.22 1.35
C SER A 100 -9.24 -13.44 2.23
N SER A 101 -10.01 -14.49 1.92
CA SER A 101 -11.18 -14.84 2.74
C SER A 101 -10.82 -15.17 4.18
N ASP A 102 -9.60 -15.67 4.45
CA ASP A 102 -9.11 -15.91 5.80
C ASP A 102 -8.90 -14.59 6.57
N LEU A 103 -8.24 -13.61 5.95
CA LEU A 103 -8.04 -12.30 6.57
C LEU A 103 -9.39 -11.60 6.80
N LYS A 104 -10.33 -11.68 5.86
CA LYS A 104 -11.70 -11.16 6.06
C LYS A 104 -12.34 -11.75 7.31
N LYS A 105 -12.31 -13.07 7.47
CA LYS A 105 -12.89 -13.75 8.64
C LYS A 105 -12.24 -13.26 9.94
N LYS A 106 -10.91 -13.19 9.98
CA LYS A 106 -10.16 -12.68 11.16
C LYS A 106 -10.54 -11.25 11.52
N LEU A 107 -10.63 -10.36 10.53
CA LEU A 107 -11.00 -8.96 10.77
C LEU A 107 -12.46 -8.81 11.20
N CYS A 108 -13.39 -9.51 10.55
CA CYS A 108 -14.80 -9.48 10.94
C CYS A 108 -15.04 -10.07 12.34
N GLN A 109 -14.27 -11.09 12.73
CA GLN A 109 -14.27 -11.59 14.11
C GLN A 109 -13.74 -10.54 15.08
N PHE A 110 -12.60 -9.91 14.77
CA PHE A 110 -12.00 -8.86 15.59
C PHE A 110 -12.96 -7.68 15.84
N VAL A 111 -13.73 -7.25 14.84
CA VAL A 111 -14.75 -6.20 14.98
C VAL A 111 -15.93 -6.61 15.88
N LYS A 112 -16.28 -7.90 15.92
CA LYS A 112 -17.36 -8.38 16.80
C LYS A 112 -16.92 -8.37 18.27
N GLU A 113 -15.66 -8.70 18.51
CA GLU A 113 -15.06 -8.82 19.85
C GLU A 113 -14.67 -7.47 20.49
N ASN A 114 -14.47 -6.41 19.69
CA ASN A 114 -14.09 -5.06 20.13
C ASN A 114 -15.16 -4.05 19.71
#